data_AF-A0AAX1MZ18-F1
#
_entry.id   AF-A0AAX1MZ18-F1
#
_cell.length_a   1.000
_cell.length_b   1.000
_cell.length_c   1.000
_cell.angle_alpha   90.00
_cell.angle_beta   90.00
_cell.angle_gamma   90.00
#
_symmetry.space_group_name_H-M   'P 1'
#
loop_
_entity.id
_entity.type
_entity.pdbx_description
1 polymer ?
#
loop_
_entity_poly.entity_id
_entity_poly.type
_entity_poly.pdbx_seq_one_letter_code
_entity_poly.pdbx_strand_id
1 'polypeptide(L)'
;MKTTLLFLFTFFPLFTFSQGKIDQVRKNIKKQDTKTYSKSSSSSTSYSSNSNSNNNFSVLGTLVMGIVDAIPSERELTQMYGAPLRLQKYPYYMEGGGKFSRYPEAKTSFTTEFEMNYVTEMQNLQSGNMKLRLNFAPKFSISGKGNYYQEKINENTYDHMGTLHLNASYHLLAYTGIDAWIGIGYSHLFLDDGYSGVNMNLGTELYLFKPVGLYTEWYFSGLSDDVDMREGTIGLKWYMKSFYVQGGYNSLRIVGVDFSGVMFGVGVVM
;
A
#
# COMPACT_ATOMS: atom_id res chain seq x y z
N MET A 1 -33.31 -33.42 4.31
CA MET A 1 -33.11 -31.95 4.31
C MET A 1 -31.71 -31.64 4.82
N LYS A 2 -30.75 -31.39 3.93
CA LYS A 2 -29.48 -30.68 4.21
C LYS A 2 -29.03 -30.02 2.91
N THR A 3 -29.45 -28.78 2.71
CA THR A 3 -28.99 -27.94 1.59
C THR A 3 -27.68 -27.30 2.05
N THR A 4 -26.56 -27.80 1.55
CA THR A 4 -25.26 -27.17 1.76
C THR A 4 -25.21 -25.92 0.87
N LEU A 5 -25.30 -24.75 1.49
CA LEU A 5 -25.27 -23.46 0.81
C LEU A 5 -23.81 -23.16 0.40
N LEU A 6 -23.53 -23.24 -0.91
CA LEU A 6 -22.23 -22.91 -1.49
C LEU A 6 -22.16 -21.39 -1.68
N PHE A 7 -21.46 -20.69 -0.79
CA PHE A 7 -21.20 -19.25 -0.91
C PHE A 7 -20.13 -19.02 -1.98
N LEU A 8 -20.56 -18.86 -3.23
CA LEU A 8 -19.70 -18.46 -4.35
C LEU A 8 -19.53 -16.93 -4.29
N PHE A 9 -18.44 -16.46 -3.67
CA PHE A 9 -18.01 -15.06 -3.77
C PHE A 9 -17.48 -14.80 -5.19
N THR A 10 -18.38 -14.56 -6.14
CA THR A 10 -18.02 -14.01 -7.45
C THR A 10 -17.68 -12.53 -7.30
N PHE A 11 -16.43 -12.23 -6.96
CA PHE A 11 -15.82 -10.95 -7.33
C PHE A 11 -15.51 -11.01 -8.84
N PHE A 12 -16.50 -10.73 -9.68
CA PHE A 12 -16.25 -10.35 -11.06
C PHE A 12 -15.88 -8.86 -11.07
N PRO A 13 -14.62 -8.46 -11.28
CA PRO A 13 -14.36 -7.10 -11.74
C PRO A 13 -14.99 -6.98 -13.12
N LEU A 14 -15.86 -5.99 -13.30
CA LEU A 14 -16.33 -5.55 -14.61
C LEU A 14 -15.11 -5.03 -15.36
N PHE A 15 -14.51 -5.89 -16.17
CA PHE A 15 -13.38 -5.60 -17.03
C PHE A 15 -13.83 -4.64 -18.14
N THR A 16 -13.72 -3.33 -17.91
CA THR A 16 -13.87 -2.33 -18.96
C THR A 16 -12.60 -2.30 -19.80
N PHE A 17 -12.73 -2.72 -21.07
CA PHE A 17 -11.66 -2.62 -22.06
C PHE A 17 -11.44 -1.14 -22.38
N SER A 18 -10.43 -0.54 -21.76
CA SER A 18 -10.00 0.82 -22.04
C SER A 18 -8.52 0.80 -22.33
N GLN A 19 -8.16 0.86 -23.62
CA GLN A 19 -6.81 1.24 -24.05
C GLN A 19 -6.63 2.75 -23.84
N GLY A 20 -5.41 3.17 -23.49
CA GLY A 20 -5.04 4.57 -23.27
C GLY A 20 -5.38 5.09 -21.87
N LYS A 21 -5.29 4.25 -20.83
CA LYS A 21 -5.48 4.67 -19.44
C LYS A 21 -4.43 5.69 -19.00
N ILE A 22 -3.16 5.54 -19.39
CA ILE A 22 -2.11 6.52 -19.04
C ILE A 22 -2.44 7.88 -19.68
N ASP A 23 -2.87 7.89 -20.92
CA ASP A 23 -3.30 9.13 -21.59
C ASP A 23 -4.59 9.72 -20.98
N GLN A 24 -5.49 8.88 -20.46
CA GLN A 24 -6.65 9.35 -19.69
C GLN A 24 -6.23 10.02 -18.38
N VAL A 25 -5.25 9.46 -17.66
CA VAL A 25 -4.68 10.11 -16.46
C VAL A 25 -4.14 11.48 -16.84
N ARG A 26 -3.31 11.56 -17.89
CA ARG A 26 -2.76 12.81 -18.41
C ARG A 26 -3.84 13.84 -18.72
N LYS A 27 -4.92 13.44 -19.41
CA LYS A 27 -6.06 14.32 -19.72
C LYS A 27 -6.83 14.75 -18.49
N ASN A 28 -7.02 13.87 -17.51
CA ASN A 28 -7.78 14.18 -16.30
C ASN A 28 -7.04 15.18 -15.41
N ILE A 29 -5.71 15.04 -15.27
CA ILE A 29 -4.89 16.00 -14.54
C ILE A 29 -4.95 17.38 -15.21
N LYS A 30 -4.73 17.47 -16.53
CA LYS A 30 -4.82 18.75 -17.27
C LYS A 30 -6.19 19.43 -17.15
N LYS A 31 -7.27 18.65 -17.08
CA LYS A 31 -8.63 19.18 -16.87
C LYS A 31 -8.82 19.77 -15.47
N GLN A 32 -8.17 19.21 -14.44
CA GLN A 32 -8.20 19.77 -13.10
C GLN A 32 -7.45 21.10 -13.06
N ASP A 33 -6.26 21.17 -13.65
CA ASP A 33 -5.50 22.42 -13.77
C ASP A 33 -6.34 23.52 -14.44
N THR A 34 -7.04 23.19 -15.54
CA THR A 34 -7.86 24.16 -16.28
C THR A 34 -9.06 24.68 -15.45
N LYS A 35 -9.65 23.86 -14.57
CA LYS A 35 -10.71 24.30 -13.64
C LYS A 35 -10.18 25.24 -12.56
N THR A 36 -8.92 25.08 -12.17
CA THR A 36 -8.27 25.93 -11.18
C THR A 36 -7.93 27.31 -11.76
N TYR A 37 -7.57 27.39 -13.05
CA TYR A 37 -7.29 28.66 -13.75
C TYR A 37 -8.52 29.44 -14.23
N SER A 38 -9.70 28.83 -14.33
CA SER A 38 -10.93 29.50 -14.83
C SER A 38 -11.76 30.22 -13.74
N LYS A 39 -11.21 30.38 -12.53
CA LYS A 39 -11.78 31.27 -11.49
C LYS A 39 -11.19 32.68 -11.59
N SER A 40 -11.59 33.45 -12.59
CA SER A 40 -11.36 34.90 -12.65
C SER A 40 -12.69 35.68 -12.59
N SER A 41 -12.97 36.20 -11.40
CA SER A 41 -13.72 37.41 -11.03
C SER A 41 -15.04 37.77 -11.76
N SER A 42 -16.16 37.56 -11.07
CA SER A 42 -17.22 38.57 -10.98
C SER A 42 -17.50 38.86 -9.51
N SER A 43 -17.23 40.09 -9.10
CA SER A 43 -17.43 40.60 -7.75
C SER A 43 -18.91 40.64 -7.36
N SER A 44 -19.29 39.94 -6.29
CA SER A 44 -20.33 40.38 -5.38
C SER A 44 -20.03 39.85 -3.97
N THR A 45 -19.85 40.78 -3.05
CA THR A 45 -19.62 40.55 -1.62
C THR A 45 -20.81 39.82 -1.01
N SER A 46 -20.56 38.63 -0.48
CA SER A 46 -21.39 37.98 0.54
C SER A 46 -20.45 37.11 1.39
N TYR A 47 -20.10 37.61 2.57
CA TYR A 47 -19.32 36.88 3.54
C TYR A 47 -20.16 35.72 4.07
N SER A 48 -19.94 34.53 3.53
CA SER A 48 -20.27 33.28 4.21
C SER A 48 -19.01 32.42 4.20
N SER A 49 -18.32 32.38 5.32
CA SER A 49 -17.18 31.52 5.56
C SER A 49 -17.69 30.09 5.68
N ASN A 50 -17.81 29.40 4.55
CA ASN A 50 -17.97 27.95 4.56
C ASN A 50 -16.64 27.34 4.14
N SER A 51 -15.74 27.22 5.12
CA SER A 51 -14.52 26.45 4.98
C SER A 51 -14.90 24.98 4.90
N ASN A 52 -15.22 24.52 3.69
CA ASN A 52 -15.29 23.08 3.41
C ASN A 52 -13.85 22.58 3.27
N SER A 53 -13.14 22.51 4.41
CA SER A 53 -11.91 21.74 4.49
C SER A 53 -12.28 20.28 4.25
N ASN A 54 -11.59 19.62 3.34
CA ASN A 54 -11.73 18.19 3.09
C ASN A 54 -11.58 17.39 4.40
N ASN A 55 -12.72 17.04 5.02
CA ASN A 55 -12.82 16.33 6.30
C ASN A 55 -12.32 14.87 6.25
N ASN A 56 -11.85 14.40 5.10
CA ASN A 56 -11.41 13.01 4.94
C ASN A 56 -10.10 12.74 5.71
N PHE A 57 -9.22 13.75 5.83
CA PHE A 57 -7.96 13.61 6.57
C PHE A 57 -8.18 13.62 8.10
N SER A 58 -9.13 14.44 8.59
CA SER A 58 -9.46 14.51 10.02
C SER A 58 -10.20 13.27 10.53
N VAL A 59 -11.08 12.68 9.71
CA VAL A 59 -11.78 11.44 10.05
C VAL A 59 -10.82 10.25 10.08
N LEU A 60 -9.91 10.12 9.11
CA LEU A 60 -8.88 9.06 9.16
C LEU A 60 -7.94 9.27 10.35
N GLY A 61 -7.49 10.50 10.64
CA GLY A 61 -6.66 10.78 11.81
C GLY A 61 -7.35 10.39 13.12
N THR A 62 -8.66 10.63 13.24
CA THR A 62 -9.45 10.26 14.43
C THR A 62 -9.58 8.74 14.59
N LEU A 63 -9.82 8.01 13.50
CA LEU A 63 -9.89 6.54 13.52
C LEU A 63 -8.54 5.92 13.88
N VAL A 64 -7.45 6.48 13.37
CA VAL A 64 -6.09 6.01 13.67
C VAL A 64 -5.78 6.19 15.15
N MET A 65 -6.04 7.36 15.72
CA MET A 65 -5.79 7.61 17.15
C MET A 65 -6.65 6.70 18.03
N GLY A 66 -7.93 6.49 17.67
CA GLY A 66 -8.79 5.57 18.40
C GLY A 66 -8.32 4.11 18.37
N ILE A 67 -7.73 3.66 17.26
CA ILE A 67 -7.13 2.31 17.17
C ILE A 67 -5.84 2.23 18.00
N VAL A 68 -5.00 3.27 17.99
CA VAL A 68 -3.76 3.32 18.79
C VAL A 68 -4.07 3.19 20.28
N ASP A 69 -5.07 3.91 20.78
CA ASP A 69 -5.45 3.92 22.21
C ASP A 69 -6.03 2.57 22.67
N ALA A 70 -6.61 1.79 21.76
CA ALA A 70 -7.19 0.48 22.07
C ALA A 70 -6.14 -0.67 22.11
N ILE A 71 -4.91 -0.41 21.66
CA ILE A 71 -3.86 -1.44 21.59
C ILE A 71 -3.05 -1.41 22.91
N PRO A 72 -2.91 -2.56 23.61
CA PRO A 72 -2.13 -2.61 24.84
C PRO A 72 -0.68 -2.17 24.60
N SER A 73 -0.14 -1.43 25.56
CA SER A 73 1.21 -0.89 25.45
C SER A 73 2.25 -2.03 25.45
N GLU A 74 3.42 -1.80 24.82
CA GLU A 74 4.49 -2.82 24.87
C GLU A 74 4.96 -3.14 26.28
N ARG A 75 4.82 -2.19 27.20
CA ARG A 75 5.17 -2.40 28.61
C ARG A 75 4.22 -3.42 29.25
N GLU A 76 2.92 -3.28 29.04
CA GLU A 76 1.91 -4.23 29.54
C GLU A 76 2.07 -5.61 28.89
N LEU A 77 2.27 -5.65 27.58
CA LEU A 77 2.53 -6.91 26.87
C LEU A 77 3.83 -7.57 27.35
N THR A 78 4.89 -6.81 27.60
CA THR A 78 6.15 -7.37 28.13
C THR A 78 5.98 -7.91 29.54
N GLN A 79 5.17 -7.26 30.38
CA GLN A 79 4.83 -7.78 31.71
C GLN A 79 3.99 -9.05 31.63
N MET A 80 3.00 -9.09 30.73
CA MET A 80 2.11 -10.24 30.54
C MET A 80 2.85 -11.47 29.99
N TYR A 81 3.72 -11.27 28.99
CA TYR A 81 4.42 -12.36 28.30
C TYR A 81 5.83 -12.62 28.84
N GLY A 82 6.31 -11.84 29.83
CA GLY A 82 7.62 -12.00 30.47
C GLY A 82 8.84 -11.70 29.58
N ALA A 83 8.63 -11.24 28.34
CA ALA A 83 9.70 -10.97 27.40
C ALA A 83 9.35 -9.83 26.42
N PRO A 84 10.34 -8.98 26.06
CA PRO A 84 10.13 -7.90 25.12
C PRO A 84 9.94 -8.42 23.70
N LEU A 85 9.29 -7.62 22.87
CA LEU A 85 9.13 -7.87 21.45
C LEU A 85 10.49 -7.80 20.72
N ARG A 86 10.74 -8.74 19.81
CA ARG A 86 11.98 -8.84 19.01
C ARG A 86 11.67 -9.13 17.55
N LEU A 87 12.58 -8.72 16.66
CA LEU A 87 12.53 -8.99 15.23
C LEU A 87 13.14 -10.36 14.92
N GLN A 88 12.38 -11.22 14.25
CA GLN A 88 12.91 -12.47 13.71
C GLN A 88 13.75 -12.21 12.46
N LYS A 89 14.70 -13.11 12.17
CA LYS A 89 15.56 -13.00 10.98
C LYS A 89 14.76 -13.08 9.68
N TYR A 90 13.70 -13.89 9.68
CA TYR A 90 12.71 -13.99 8.61
C TYR A 90 11.41 -14.59 9.18
N PRO A 91 10.25 -14.41 8.53
CA PRO A 91 9.00 -15.02 8.97
C PRO A 91 9.08 -16.56 9.03
N TYR A 92 8.55 -17.15 10.09
CA TYR A 92 8.62 -18.59 10.38
C TYR A 92 10.02 -19.13 10.70
N TYR A 93 10.95 -18.26 11.15
CA TYR A 93 12.24 -18.66 11.70
C TYR A 93 12.06 -19.53 12.96
N MET A 94 11.31 -19.02 13.94
CA MET A 94 10.86 -19.81 15.10
C MET A 94 9.57 -20.57 14.77
N GLU A 95 9.29 -21.66 15.48
CA GLU A 95 8.03 -22.39 15.32
C GLU A 95 6.81 -21.48 15.54
N GLY A 96 5.87 -21.54 14.61
CA GLY A 96 4.56 -20.88 14.72
C GLY A 96 4.55 -19.34 14.61
N GLY A 97 5.64 -18.68 14.21
CA GLY A 97 5.71 -17.22 14.22
C GLY A 97 5.94 -16.52 12.89
N GLY A 98 5.47 -15.27 12.80
CA GLY A 98 5.66 -14.33 11.70
C GLY A 98 6.93 -13.49 11.86
N LYS A 99 6.86 -12.20 11.58
CA LYS A 99 8.03 -11.29 11.64
C LYS A 99 8.49 -10.98 13.07
N PHE A 100 7.59 -11.04 14.04
CA PHE A 100 7.91 -10.73 15.44
C PHE A 100 7.90 -11.97 16.32
N SER A 101 8.70 -11.92 17.38
CA SER A 101 8.74 -12.97 18.40
C SER A 101 9.11 -12.40 19.76
N ARG A 102 8.71 -13.09 20.82
CA ARG A 102 9.16 -12.83 22.19
C ARG A 102 10.19 -13.86 22.67
N TYR A 103 10.55 -14.85 21.84
CA TYR A 103 11.60 -15.81 22.16
C TYR A 103 12.99 -15.13 22.24
N PRO A 104 13.85 -15.50 23.21
CA PRO A 104 15.19 -14.91 23.36
C PRO A 104 16.09 -15.09 22.13
N GLU A 105 15.92 -16.21 21.41
CA GLU A 105 16.71 -16.63 20.26
C GLU A 105 16.41 -15.80 19.00
N ALA A 106 15.28 -15.09 18.97
CA ALA A 106 14.85 -14.25 17.86
C ALA A 106 15.48 -12.83 17.89
N LYS A 107 16.71 -12.68 18.38
CA LYS A 107 17.32 -11.35 18.56
C LYS A 107 18.02 -10.86 17.29
N THR A 108 17.25 -10.32 16.35
CA THR A 108 17.79 -9.57 15.19
C THR A 108 17.66 -8.08 15.44
N SER A 109 18.73 -7.32 15.22
CA SER A 109 18.74 -5.86 15.48
C SER A 109 17.96 -5.07 14.42
N PHE A 110 18.06 -5.50 13.16
CA PHE A 110 17.32 -4.94 12.04
C PHE A 110 17.01 -6.04 11.03
N THR A 111 16.02 -5.81 10.18
CA THR A 111 15.74 -6.70 9.04
C THR A 111 15.50 -5.87 7.79
N THR A 112 15.93 -6.37 6.65
CA THR A 112 15.71 -5.74 5.35
C THR A 112 14.90 -6.67 4.48
N GLU A 113 13.79 -6.18 3.94
CA GLU A 113 12.95 -6.87 2.99
C GLU A 113 13.07 -6.20 1.62
N PHE A 114 13.36 -7.00 0.61
CA PHE A 114 13.38 -6.58 -0.79
C PHE A 114 12.38 -7.42 -1.58
N GLU A 115 11.57 -6.77 -2.40
CA GLU A 115 10.48 -7.38 -3.16
C GLU A 115 10.52 -6.87 -4.60
N MET A 116 10.36 -7.77 -5.56
CA MET A 116 10.19 -7.44 -6.97
C MET A 116 8.96 -8.16 -7.51
N ASN A 117 8.05 -7.41 -8.13
CA ASN A 117 6.84 -7.94 -8.70
C ASN A 117 6.65 -7.52 -10.14
N TYR A 118 5.99 -8.39 -10.88
CA TYR A 118 5.41 -8.12 -12.17
C TYR A 118 3.89 -8.09 -12.02
N VAL A 119 3.27 -7.03 -12.54
CA VAL A 119 1.83 -6.83 -12.55
C VAL A 119 1.39 -6.79 -14.01
N THR A 120 0.31 -7.50 -14.33
CA THR A 120 -0.28 -7.47 -15.66
C THR A 120 -1.78 -7.26 -15.55
N GLU A 121 -2.26 -6.25 -16.27
CA GLU A 121 -3.68 -6.02 -16.50
C GLU A 121 -3.95 -6.37 -17.97
N MET A 122 -4.47 -7.58 -18.18
CA MET A 122 -4.70 -8.15 -19.52
C MET A 122 -3.44 -8.11 -20.41
N GLN A 123 -3.61 -8.01 -21.74
CA GLN A 123 -2.50 -8.04 -22.69
C GLN A 123 -1.81 -6.67 -22.92
N ASN A 124 -2.40 -5.57 -22.44
CA ASN A 124 -2.01 -4.22 -22.89
C ASN A 124 -1.31 -3.38 -21.82
N LEU A 125 -1.46 -3.67 -20.53
CA LEU A 125 -0.78 -2.93 -19.46
C LEU A 125 0.09 -3.88 -18.63
N GLN A 126 1.36 -3.52 -18.53
CA GLN A 126 2.36 -4.24 -17.74
C GLN A 126 3.00 -3.28 -16.74
N SER A 127 3.39 -3.80 -15.59
CA SER A 127 4.08 -3.01 -14.59
C SER A 127 5.12 -3.82 -13.84
N GLY A 128 6.27 -3.19 -13.62
CA GLY A 128 7.30 -3.67 -12.72
C GLY A 128 7.24 -2.89 -11.41
N ASN A 129 7.13 -3.62 -10.30
CA ASN A 129 7.17 -3.06 -8.95
C ASN A 129 8.44 -3.50 -8.23
N MET A 130 9.06 -2.57 -7.53
CA MET A 130 10.15 -2.85 -6.60
C MET A 130 9.83 -2.23 -5.24
N LYS A 131 10.14 -2.95 -4.17
CA LYS A 131 9.99 -2.44 -2.81
C LYS A 131 11.18 -2.83 -1.95
N LEU A 132 11.59 -1.89 -1.11
CA LEU A 132 12.58 -2.07 -0.07
C LEU A 132 11.96 -1.62 1.26
N ARG A 133 12.11 -2.43 2.32
CA ARG A 133 11.69 -2.08 3.67
C ARG A 133 12.80 -2.43 4.65
N LEU A 134 13.17 -1.46 5.48
CA LEU A 134 14.11 -1.63 6.58
C LEU A 134 13.35 -1.52 7.90
N ASN A 135 13.31 -2.60 8.68
CA ASN A 135 12.84 -2.57 10.06
C ASN A 135 14.07 -2.39 10.95
N PHE A 136 14.29 -1.18 11.45
CA PHE A 136 15.43 -0.85 12.31
C PHE A 136 15.11 -1.00 13.80
N ALA A 137 13.84 -1.23 14.13
CA ALA A 137 13.36 -1.62 15.45
C ALA A 137 12.05 -2.43 15.30
N PRO A 138 11.63 -3.21 16.32
CA PRO A 138 10.41 -4.03 16.24
C PRO A 138 9.15 -3.23 15.86
N LYS A 139 9.06 -1.96 16.25
CA LYS A 139 7.89 -1.13 15.96
C LYS A 139 8.08 -0.10 14.87
N PHE A 140 9.25 -0.02 14.27
CA PHE A 140 9.57 1.06 13.34
C PHE A 140 10.22 0.55 12.08
N SER A 141 9.73 1.05 10.94
CA SER A 141 10.29 0.75 9.64
C SER A 141 10.33 1.97 8.74
N ILE A 142 11.25 1.94 7.77
CA ILE A 142 11.26 2.85 6.63
C ILE A 142 11.10 1.98 5.39
N SER A 143 10.34 2.46 4.40
CA SER A 143 10.16 1.75 3.14
C SER A 143 10.17 2.68 1.94
N GLY A 144 10.63 2.13 0.82
CA GLY A 144 10.54 2.72 -0.51
C GLY A 144 9.87 1.74 -1.46
N LYS A 145 8.85 2.18 -2.19
CA LYS A 145 8.16 1.38 -3.23
C LYS A 145 8.15 2.17 -4.53
N GLY A 146 8.68 1.60 -5.59
CA GLY A 146 8.66 2.16 -6.94
C GLY A 146 7.87 1.26 -7.89
N ASN A 147 7.09 1.87 -8.77
CA ASN A 147 6.38 1.18 -9.85
C ASN A 147 6.71 1.83 -11.18
N TYR A 148 6.83 1.01 -12.22
CA TYR A 148 6.94 1.44 -13.60
C TYR A 148 5.85 0.77 -14.42
N TYR A 149 4.97 1.56 -15.03
CA TYR A 149 3.85 1.13 -15.84
C TYR A 149 4.15 1.39 -17.32
N GLN A 150 3.86 0.40 -18.15
CA GLN A 150 3.93 0.48 -19.59
C GLN A 150 2.60 0.02 -20.19
N GLU A 151 1.98 0.89 -20.98
CA GLU A 151 0.75 0.60 -21.70
C GLU A 151 1.03 0.52 -23.21
N LYS A 152 0.61 -0.57 -23.85
CA LYS A 152 0.62 -0.71 -25.30
C LYS A 152 -0.65 -0.09 -25.87
N ILE A 153 -0.49 1.01 -26.61
CA ILE A 153 -1.59 1.73 -27.26
C ILE A 153 -1.88 1.09 -28.62
N ASN A 154 -0.85 0.99 -29.47
CA ASN A 154 -0.89 0.40 -30.82
C ASN A 154 0.32 -0.54 -31.00
N GLU A 155 0.43 -1.23 -32.15
CA GLU A 155 1.52 -2.19 -32.41
C GLU A 155 2.93 -1.61 -32.16
N ASN A 156 3.15 -0.32 -32.41
CA ASN A 156 4.44 0.37 -32.29
C ASN A 156 4.43 1.56 -31.31
N THR A 157 3.40 1.73 -30.48
CA THR A 157 3.29 2.90 -29.59
C THR A 157 3.02 2.47 -28.16
N TYR A 158 3.90 2.90 -27.25
CA TYR A 158 3.82 2.65 -25.83
C TYR A 158 3.73 3.98 -25.08
N ASP A 159 2.92 4.00 -24.03
CA ASP A 159 2.88 5.10 -23.05
C ASP A 159 3.45 4.60 -21.71
N HIS A 160 4.01 5.51 -20.93
CA HIS A 160 4.78 5.18 -19.73
C HIS A 160 4.39 6.08 -18.56
N MET A 161 4.41 5.50 -17.37
CA MET A 161 4.14 6.21 -16.11
C MET A 161 4.90 5.53 -14.98
N GLY A 162 5.30 6.28 -13.96
CA GLY A 162 5.92 5.69 -12.77
C GLY A 162 5.34 6.24 -11.47
N THR A 163 5.41 5.46 -10.39
CA THR A 163 5.10 5.95 -9.04
C THR A 163 6.24 5.63 -8.10
N LEU A 164 6.45 6.48 -7.09
CA LEU A 164 7.37 6.28 -6.00
C LEU A 164 6.68 6.65 -4.69
N HIS A 165 6.85 5.81 -3.68
CA HIS A 165 6.40 6.03 -2.31
C HIS A 165 7.58 5.85 -1.37
N LEU A 166 7.83 6.83 -0.51
CA LEU A 166 8.77 6.76 0.60
C LEU A 166 7.98 6.94 1.89
N ASN A 167 8.14 6.03 2.86
CA ASN A 167 7.34 6.03 4.09
C ASN A 167 8.15 5.66 5.32
N ALA A 168 7.86 6.33 6.43
CA ALA A 168 8.20 5.87 7.77
C ALA A 168 6.94 5.32 8.43
N SER A 169 7.01 4.11 8.98
CA SER A 169 5.85 3.39 9.51
C SER A 169 6.05 2.94 10.95
N TYR A 170 4.96 2.98 11.72
CA TYR A 170 4.83 2.45 13.06
C TYR A 170 3.96 1.18 13.04
N HIS A 171 4.48 0.10 13.59
CA HIS A 171 3.79 -1.20 13.66
C HIS A 171 2.90 -1.25 14.91
N LEU A 172 1.62 -0.96 14.69
CA LEU A 172 0.55 -0.91 15.69
C LEU A 172 0.33 -2.29 16.33
N LEU A 173 0.03 -3.28 15.50
CA LEU A 173 -0.14 -4.67 15.92
C LEU A 173 1.13 -5.40 15.53
N ALA A 174 1.97 -5.72 16.50
CA ALA A 174 3.23 -6.42 16.28
C ALA A 174 3.25 -7.71 17.10
N TYR A 175 2.48 -8.69 16.65
CA TYR A 175 2.34 -9.99 17.30
C TYR A 175 2.93 -11.10 16.45
N THR A 176 3.07 -12.28 17.06
CA THR A 176 3.61 -13.47 16.39
C THR A 176 2.79 -13.86 15.14
N GLY A 177 1.47 -13.68 15.12
CA GLY A 177 0.61 -14.07 13.98
C GLY A 177 0.13 -12.92 13.09
N ILE A 178 0.38 -11.66 13.48
CA ILE A 178 -0.15 -10.48 12.79
C ILE A 178 0.82 -9.31 12.92
N ASP A 179 1.12 -8.68 11.79
CA ASP A 179 1.76 -7.38 11.70
C ASP A 179 0.77 -6.39 11.08
N ALA A 180 0.45 -5.28 11.73
CA ALA A 180 -0.29 -4.18 11.12
C ALA A 180 0.41 -2.86 11.42
N TRP A 181 0.55 -2.03 10.38
CA TRP A 181 1.28 -0.76 10.46
C TRP A 181 0.52 0.37 9.81
N ILE A 182 0.80 1.56 10.30
CA ILE A 182 0.47 2.83 9.66
C ILE A 182 1.77 3.60 9.44
N GLY A 183 1.84 4.38 8.38
CA GLY A 183 2.95 5.30 8.18
C GLY A 183 2.56 6.52 7.38
N ILE A 184 3.50 7.44 7.34
CA ILE A 184 3.40 8.71 6.64
C ILE A 184 4.66 8.90 5.82
N GLY A 185 4.53 9.68 4.75
CA GLY A 185 5.67 9.98 3.92
C GLY A 185 5.34 10.78 2.69
N TYR A 186 6.07 10.49 1.63
CA TYR A 186 6.08 11.26 0.40
C TYR A 186 5.87 10.36 -0.82
N SER A 187 5.02 10.79 -1.74
CA SER A 187 4.77 10.13 -3.00
C SER A 187 5.15 11.02 -4.17
N HIS A 188 5.58 10.40 -5.26
CA HIS A 188 5.85 11.05 -6.53
C HIS A 188 5.24 10.24 -7.68
N LEU A 189 4.59 10.91 -8.62
CA LEU A 189 4.06 10.37 -9.86
C LEU A 189 4.90 10.92 -11.00
N PHE A 190 5.61 10.02 -11.68
CA PHE A 190 6.37 10.31 -12.89
C PHE A 190 5.42 10.26 -14.08
N LEU A 191 4.90 11.42 -14.46
CA LEU A 191 4.09 11.63 -15.66
C LEU A 191 4.30 13.07 -16.14
N ASP A 192 4.79 13.24 -17.37
CA ASP A 192 5.13 14.53 -17.98
C ASP A 192 5.92 15.46 -17.03
N ASP A 193 5.23 16.38 -16.31
CA ASP A 193 5.79 17.41 -15.42
C ASP A 193 6.14 16.91 -14.01
N GLY A 194 5.68 15.71 -13.61
CA GLY A 194 5.95 15.10 -12.31
C GLY A 194 5.15 15.69 -11.16
N TYR A 195 4.39 14.86 -10.44
CA TYR A 195 3.49 15.30 -9.36
C TYR A 195 3.93 14.72 -8.02
N SER A 196 3.91 15.53 -6.97
CA SER A 196 4.57 15.25 -5.70
C SER A 196 3.71 15.64 -4.53
N GLY A 197 3.72 14.84 -3.46
CA GLY A 197 3.09 15.30 -2.23
C GLY A 197 3.11 14.29 -1.11
N VAL A 198 2.37 14.61 -0.06
CA VAL A 198 2.31 13.80 1.16
C VAL A 198 1.48 12.55 0.92
N ASN A 199 1.85 11.48 1.60
CA ASN A 199 1.05 10.27 1.64
C ASN A 199 0.95 9.68 3.04
N MET A 200 -0.04 8.82 3.18
CA MET A 200 -0.21 7.94 4.32
C MET A 200 -0.32 6.51 3.80
N ASN A 201 0.36 5.58 4.46
CA ASN A 201 0.26 4.16 4.15
C ASN A 201 -0.34 3.38 5.32
N LEU A 202 -1.09 2.34 5.00
CA LEU A 202 -1.54 1.33 5.95
C LEU A 202 -1.25 -0.04 5.37
N GLY A 203 -0.89 -0.99 6.21
CA GLY A 203 -0.70 -2.35 5.74
C GLY A 203 -0.82 -3.35 6.85
N THR A 204 -1.01 -4.60 6.44
CA THR A 204 -1.18 -5.71 7.35
C THR A 204 -0.62 -6.97 6.71
N GLU A 205 -0.02 -7.82 7.54
CA GLU A 205 0.38 -9.16 7.18
C GLU A 205 -0.10 -10.15 8.26
N LEU A 206 -0.94 -11.10 7.83
CA LEU A 206 -1.44 -12.18 8.67
C LEU A 206 -0.66 -13.46 8.35
N TYR A 207 0.02 -14.01 9.35
CA TYR A 207 0.78 -15.25 9.23
C TYR A 207 -0.14 -16.43 9.54
N LEU A 208 -0.85 -16.92 8.52
CA LEU A 208 -1.98 -17.84 8.69
C LEU A 208 -1.56 -19.22 9.23
N PHE A 209 -0.75 -19.93 8.46
CA PHE A 209 -0.16 -21.21 8.82
C PHE A 209 1.15 -21.33 8.07
N LYS A 210 2.17 -21.97 8.65
CA LYS A 210 3.47 -22.06 7.98
C LYS A 210 3.33 -22.81 6.63
N PRO A 211 3.85 -22.28 5.51
CA PRO A 211 4.61 -21.04 5.35
C PRO A 211 3.85 -19.90 4.63
N VAL A 212 2.53 -19.78 4.83
CA VAL A 212 1.63 -18.88 4.10
C VAL A 212 1.26 -17.64 4.92
N GLY A 213 1.60 -16.47 4.39
CA GLY A 213 1.15 -15.17 4.87
C GLY A 213 0.15 -14.50 3.92
N LEU A 214 -0.85 -13.81 4.45
CA LEU A 214 -1.74 -12.91 3.70
C LEU A 214 -1.28 -11.47 3.93
N TYR A 215 -0.93 -10.80 2.84
CA TYR A 215 -0.33 -9.47 2.84
C TYR A 215 -1.27 -8.45 2.18
N THR A 216 -1.38 -7.27 2.77
CA THR A 216 -2.08 -6.12 2.19
C THR A 216 -1.34 -4.83 2.52
N GLU A 217 -1.27 -3.90 1.57
CA GLU A 217 -0.69 -2.57 1.77
C GLU A 217 -1.34 -1.56 0.85
N TRP A 218 -1.73 -0.43 1.43
CA TRP A 218 -2.43 0.66 0.77
C TRP A 218 -1.71 1.98 1.02
N TYR A 219 -1.64 2.81 -0.01
CA TYR A 219 -1.07 4.14 -0.03
C TYR A 219 -2.15 5.13 -0.46
N PHE A 220 -2.29 6.22 0.29
CA PHE A 220 -3.20 7.32 0.02
C PHE A 220 -2.37 8.59 -0.10
N SER A 221 -2.30 9.14 -1.31
CA SER A 221 -1.42 10.26 -1.65
C SER A 221 -2.21 11.43 -2.20
N GLY A 222 -1.89 12.65 -1.75
CA GLY A 222 -2.30 13.89 -2.41
C GLY A 222 -1.06 14.51 -3.07
N LEU A 223 -1.00 14.48 -4.40
CA LEU A 223 0.20 14.76 -5.21
C LEU A 223 0.27 16.20 -5.79
N SER A 224 -0.69 17.04 -5.42
CA SER A 224 -0.85 18.50 -5.59
C SER A 224 -2.33 18.83 -5.29
N ASP A 225 -2.76 20.10 -5.31
CA ASP A 225 -4.08 20.54 -4.82
C ASP A 225 -5.30 19.75 -5.36
N ASP A 226 -5.19 19.08 -6.51
CA ASP A 226 -6.28 18.28 -7.09
C ASP A 226 -5.91 16.85 -7.55
N VAL A 227 -4.64 16.43 -7.43
CA VAL A 227 -4.19 15.11 -7.93
C VAL A 227 -4.20 14.09 -6.79
N ASP A 228 -5.22 13.23 -6.75
CA ASP A 228 -5.32 12.13 -5.82
C ASP A 228 -4.77 10.82 -6.41
N MET A 229 -4.01 10.09 -5.59
CA MET A 229 -3.49 8.77 -5.96
C MET A 229 -3.68 7.78 -4.81
N ARG A 230 -4.30 6.65 -5.14
CA ARG A 230 -4.49 5.52 -4.22
C ARG A 230 -3.89 4.27 -4.83
N GLU A 231 -2.94 3.67 -4.15
CA GLU A 231 -2.34 2.41 -4.56
C GLU A 231 -2.59 1.34 -3.50
N GLY A 232 -2.88 0.11 -3.92
CA GLY A 232 -3.25 -1.00 -3.06
C GLY A 232 -2.66 -2.30 -3.58
N THR A 233 -2.19 -3.14 -2.69
CA THR A 233 -1.74 -4.49 -3.00
C THR A 233 -2.36 -5.45 -2.00
N ILE A 234 -2.91 -6.55 -2.48
CA ILE A 234 -3.36 -7.67 -1.65
C ILE A 234 -2.81 -8.95 -2.26
N GLY A 235 -2.23 -9.84 -1.46
CA GLY A 235 -1.62 -11.06 -1.99
C GLY A 235 -1.25 -12.06 -0.93
N LEU A 236 -0.90 -13.26 -1.37
CA LEU A 236 -0.38 -14.33 -0.55
C LEU A 236 1.13 -14.42 -0.74
N LYS A 237 1.86 -14.52 0.37
CA LYS A 237 3.30 -14.78 0.43
C LYS A 237 3.52 -16.23 0.86
N TRP A 238 4.31 -16.97 0.11
CA TRP A 238 4.76 -18.31 0.48
C TRP A 238 6.24 -18.26 0.85
N TYR A 239 6.54 -18.48 2.12
CA TYR A 239 7.87 -18.35 2.71
C TYR A 239 8.71 -19.63 2.62
N MET A 240 9.94 -19.46 2.18
CA MET A 240 10.99 -20.48 2.10
C MET A 240 12.22 -19.93 2.81
N LYS A 241 12.16 -19.93 4.14
CA LYS A 241 13.11 -19.23 5.01
C LYS A 241 13.14 -17.72 4.71
N SER A 242 14.31 -17.17 4.42
CA SER A 242 14.50 -15.78 4.01
C SER A 242 13.86 -15.44 2.67
N PHE A 243 13.62 -16.40 1.78
CA PHE A 243 13.05 -16.13 0.46
C PHE A 243 11.53 -16.33 0.50
N TYR A 244 10.78 -15.61 -0.32
CA TYR A 244 9.37 -15.91 -0.56
C TYR A 244 8.98 -15.66 -2.00
N VAL A 245 7.95 -16.38 -2.45
CA VAL A 245 7.21 -16.06 -3.68
C VAL A 245 5.87 -15.46 -3.29
N GLN A 246 5.34 -14.59 -4.13
CA GLN A 246 4.04 -14.00 -3.87
C GLN A 246 3.17 -13.91 -5.12
N GLY A 247 1.87 -14.01 -4.89
CA GLY A 247 0.84 -13.86 -5.91
C GLY A 247 -0.33 -13.07 -5.35
N GLY A 248 -0.92 -12.20 -6.13
CA GLY A 248 -1.98 -11.34 -5.64
C GLY A 248 -2.58 -10.42 -6.70
N TYR A 249 -3.10 -9.31 -6.23
CA TYR A 249 -3.73 -8.27 -7.01
C TYR A 249 -3.19 -6.91 -6.60
N ASN A 250 -2.85 -6.11 -7.61
CA ASN A 250 -2.45 -4.73 -7.42
C ASN A 250 -3.53 -3.82 -8.02
N SER A 251 -3.84 -2.72 -7.33
CA SER A 251 -4.81 -1.72 -7.75
C SER A 251 -4.22 -0.34 -7.55
N LEU A 252 -4.26 0.48 -8.59
CA LEU A 252 -3.82 1.87 -8.58
C LEU A 252 -4.96 2.71 -9.14
N ARG A 253 -5.35 3.76 -8.43
CA ARG A 253 -6.29 4.78 -8.91
C ARG A 253 -5.58 6.13 -8.93
N ILE A 254 -5.59 6.81 -10.06
CA ILE A 254 -5.07 8.18 -10.21
C ILE A 254 -6.15 9.01 -10.89
N VAL A 255 -6.62 10.08 -10.23
CA VAL A 255 -7.62 11.02 -10.77
C VAL A 255 -8.78 10.31 -11.50
N GLY A 256 -9.37 9.34 -10.79
CA GLY A 256 -10.52 8.56 -11.28
C GLY A 256 -10.23 7.49 -12.34
N VAL A 257 -8.98 7.29 -12.77
CA VAL A 257 -8.58 6.20 -13.67
C VAL A 257 -8.05 5.04 -12.83
N ASP A 258 -8.65 3.86 -13.01
CA ASP A 258 -8.26 2.64 -12.30
C ASP A 258 -7.36 1.76 -13.17
N PHE A 259 -6.21 1.37 -12.61
CA PHE A 259 -5.30 0.34 -13.10
C PHE A 259 -5.38 -0.82 -12.13
N SER A 260 -5.59 -2.04 -12.62
CA SER A 260 -5.75 -3.16 -11.73
C SER A 260 -5.39 -4.48 -12.39
N GLY A 261 -4.51 -5.25 -11.76
CA GLY A 261 -3.88 -6.39 -12.42
C GLY A 261 -3.47 -7.48 -11.46
N VAL A 262 -3.29 -8.67 -12.02
CA VAL A 262 -2.74 -9.81 -11.29
C VAL A 262 -1.24 -9.56 -11.10
N MET A 263 -0.77 -9.81 -9.89
CA MET A 263 0.60 -9.61 -9.46
C MET A 263 1.26 -10.95 -9.17
N PHE A 264 2.49 -11.14 -9.64
CA PHE A 264 3.37 -12.22 -9.23
C PHE A 264 4.75 -11.68 -8.95
N GLY A 265 5.44 -12.23 -7.95
CA GLY A 265 6.77 -11.76 -7.63
C GLY A 265 7.50 -12.60 -6.61
N VAL A 266 8.65 -12.08 -6.22
CA VAL A 266 9.58 -12.72 -5.31
C VAL A 266 10.09 -11.69 -4.33
N GLY A 267 10.52 -12.16 -3.16
CA GLY A 267 11.20 -11.31 -2.20
C GLY A 267 12.15 -12.07 -1.30
N VAL A 268 12.97 -11.29 -0.60
CA VAL A 268 13.97 -11.79 0.34
C VAL A 268 13.96 -10.93 1.59
N VAL A 269 14.05 -11.59 2.75
CA VAL A 269 14.19 -10.99 4.08
C VAL A 269 15.56 -11.36 4.63
N MET A 270 16.34 -10.35 5.00
CA MET A 270 17.70 -10.46 5.51
C MET A 270 17.83 -9.86 6.91
#